data_AF-A0A2I5TBE5-F1
#
_entry.id   AF-A0A2I5TBE5-F1
#
_cell.length_a   1.000
_cell.length_b   1.000
_cell.length_c   1.000
_cell.angle_alpha   90.00
_cell.angle_beta   90.00
_cell.angle_gamma   90.00
#
_symmetry.space_group_name_H-M   'P 1'
#
loop_
_entity.id
_entity.type
_entity.pdbx_description
1 polymer ?
#
loop_
_entity_poly.entity_id
_entity_poly.type
_entity_poly.pdbx_seq_one_letter_code
_entity_poly.pdbx_strand_id
1 'polypeptide(L)'
;MAMTSAQQSGWSAGTGGGMEPASLNLLILGLLGAVLFLFVAWVLVTAYRGVSDKSIPMSKLPETAIRLVVLLLLTLFFFFH
;
A
#
# COMPACT_ATOMS: atom_id res chain seq x y z
N MET A 1 -18.05 -9.16 8.64
CA MET A 1 -19.33 -9.82 8.32
C MET A 1 -19.04 -10.89 7.28
N ALA A 2 -19.54 -12.12 7.47
CA ALA A 2 -19.43 -13.15 6.44
C ALA A 2 -20.40 -12.85 5.30
N MET A 3 -20.04 -13.21 4.06
CA MET A 3 -20.92 -13.06 2.90
C MET A 3 -22.19 -13.91 3.11
N THR A 4 -23.33 -13.37 2.69
CA THR A 4 -24.57 -14.17 2.62
C THR A 4 -24.50 -15.17 1.47
N SER A 5 -25.32 -16.21 1.53
CA SER A 5 -25.43 -17.21 0.46
C SER A 5 -25.76 -16.59 -0.90
N ALA A 6 -26.61 -15.55 -0.94
CA ALA A 6 -26.92 -14.81 -2.15
C ALA A 6 -25.71 -14.07 -2.73
N GLN A 7 -24.89 -13.44 -1.87
CA GLN A 7 -23.66 -12.75 -2.29
C GLN A 7 -22.62 -13.74 -2.82
N GLN A 8 -22.50 -14.91 -2.19
CA GLN A 8 -21.55 -15.93 -2.62
C GLN A 8 -21.97 -16.59 -3.93
N SER A 9 -23.27 -16.81 -4.15
CA SER A 9 -23.82 -17.26 -5.42
C SER A 9 -23.58 -16.24 -6.54
N GLY A 10 -23.82 -14.95 -6.28
CA GLY A 10 -23.54 -13.88 -7.24
C GLY A 10 -22.06 -13.78 -7.61
N TRP A 11 -21.17 -13.90 -6.63
CA TRP A 11 -19.73 -13.94 -6.86
C TRP A 11 -19.30 -15.14 -7.72
N SER A 12 -19.77 -16.34 -7.39
CA SER A 12 -19.45 -17.56 -8.14
C SER A 12 -19.93 -17.46 -9.60
N ALA A 13 -21.14 -16.95 -9.83
CA ALA A 13 -21.65 -16.71 -11.17
C ALA A 13 -20.81 -15.67 -11.95
N GLY A 14 -20.35 -14.60 -11.30
CA GLY A 14 -19.54 -13.56 -11.93
C GLY A 14 -18.10 -13.98 -12.24
N THR A 15 -17.50 -14.84 -11.41
CA THR A 15 -16.11 -15.31 -11.58
C THR A 15 -16.00 -16.66 -12.30
N GLY A 16 -17.12 -17.26 -12.70
CA GLY A 16 -17.16 -18.60 -13.29
C GLY A 16 -16.78 -19.72 -12.31
N GLY A 17 -16.87 -19.46 -11.00
CA GLY A 17 -16.56 -20.40 -9.92
C GLY A 17 -15.06 -20.64 -9.67
N GLY A 18 -14.16 -19.99 -10.42
CA GLY A 18 -12.72 -20.27 -10.37
C GLY A 18 -11.90 -19.42 -9.39
N MET A 19 -12.51 -18.42 -8.73
CA MET A 19 -11.79 -17.47 -7.87
C MET A 19 -12.48 -17.33 -6.53
N GLU A 20 -11.74 -17.47 -5.44
CA GLU A 20 -12.23 -17.14 -4.11
C GLU A 20 -12.17 -15.62 -3.87
N PRO A 21 -13.13 -15.01 -3.16
CA PRO A 21 -13.08 -13.59 -2.81
C PRO A 21 -11.78 -13.17 -2.10
N ALA A 22 -11.22 -14.07 -1.29
CA ALA A 22 -9.96 -13.86 -0.58
C ALA A 22 -8.76 -13.68 -1.54
N SER A 23 -8.77 -14.35 -2.71
CA SER A 23 -7.71 -14.21 -3.72
C SER A 23 -7.66 -12.81 -4.30
N LEU A 24 -8.83 -12.20 -4.58
CA LEU A 24 -8.88 -10.82 -5.06
C LEU A 24 -8.43 -9.84 -3.97
N ASN A 25 -8.83 -10.05 -2.71
CA ASN A 25 -8.38 -9.23 -1.60
C ASN A 25 -6.85 -9.26 -1.46
N LEU A 26 -6.23 -10.44 -1.52
CA LEU A 26 -4.78 -10.60 -1.50
C LEU A 26 -4.11 -9.87 -2.66
N LEU A 27 -4.66 -9.95 -3.87
CA LEU A 27 -4.11 -9.25 -5.03
C LEU A 27 -4.15 -7.73 -4.86
N ILE A 28 -5.27 -7.20 -4.36
CA ILE A 28 -5.44 -5.76 -4.08
C ILE A 28 -4.45 -5.29 -3.01
N LEU A 29 -4.35 -6.02 -1.90
CA LEU A 29 -3.41 -5.69 -0.82
C LEU A 29 -1.95 -5.81 -1.28
N GLY A 30 -1.62 -6.84 -2.06
CA GLY A 30 -0.29 -7.00 -2.65
C GLY A 30 0.08 -5.84 -3.58
N LEU A 31 -0.86 -5.42 -4.44
CA LEU A 31 -0.68 -4.26 -5.31
C LEU A 31 -0.50 -2.97 -4.51
N LEU A 32 -1.32 -2.76 -3.47
CA LEU A 32 -1.19 -1.63 -2.55
C LEU A 32 0.21 -1.62 -1.91
N GLY A 33 0.66 -2.76 -1.40
CA GLY A 33 2.01 -2.91 -0.84
C GLY A 33 3.10 -2.55 -1.84
N ALA A 34 3.02 -3.06 -3.06
CA ALA A 34 3.99 -2.78 -4.12
C ALA A 34 4.06 -1.28 -4.44
N VAL A 35 2.90 -0.62 -4.60
CA VAL A 35 2.82 0.83 -4.86
C VAL A 35 3.40 1.63 -3.68
N LEU A 36 3.13 1.23 -2.44
CA LEU A 36 3.68 1.89 -1.26
C LEU A 36 5.20 1.80 -1.20
N PHE A 37 5.79 0.63 -1.49
CA PHE A 37 7.24 0.49 -1.51
C PHE A 37 7.89 1.32 -2.63
N LEU A 38 7.29 1.33 -3.82
CA LEU A 38 7.74 2.19 -4.91
C LEU A 38 7.65 3.68 -4.54
N PHE A 39 6.56 4.09 -3.89
CA PHE A 39 6.38 5.45 -3.40
C PHE A 39 7.44 5.83 -2.36
N VAL A 40 7.70 4.97 -1.37
CA VAL A 40 8.74 5.18 -0.35
C VAL A 40 10.12 5.33 -1.01
N ALA A 41 10.47 4.41 -1.91
CA ALA A 41 11.74 4.48 -2.64
C ALA A 41 11.86 5.79 -3.45
N TRP A 42 10.79 6.19 -4.12
CA TRP A 42 10.74 7.44 -4.87
C TRP A 42 10.92 8.67 -3.98
N VAL A 43 10.24 8.75 -2.83
CA VAL A 43 10.41 9.86 -1.88
C VAL A 43 11.83 9.92 -1.34
N LEU A 44 12.42 8.79 -0.95
CA LEU A 44 13.79 8.74 -0.42
C LEU A 44 14.82 9.21 -1.46
N VAL A 45 14.72 8.74 -2.71
CA VAL A 45 15.60 9.18 -3.80
C VAL A 45 15.43 10.67 -4.07
N THR A 46 14.19 11.16 -4.06
CA THR A 46 13.89 12.58 -4.29
C THR A 46 14.46 13.47 -3.17
N ALA A 47 14.30 13.05 -1.92
CA ALA A 47 14.84 13.78 -0.77
C ALA A 47 16.37 13.77 -0.76
N TYR A 48 17.01 12.64 -1.08
CA TYR A 48 18.46 12.55 -1.19
C TYR A 48 19.02 13.45 -2.32
N ARG A 49 18.38 13.43 -3.49
CA ARG A 49 18.74 14.32 -4.60
C ARG A 49 18.59 15.78 -4.20
N GLY A 50 17.48 16.15 -3.56
CA GLY A 50 17.27 17.53 -3.10
C GLY A 50 18.32 18.02 -2.11
N VAL A 51 18.82 17.15 -1.22
CA VAL A 51 19.94 17.49 -0.34
C VAL A 51 21.23 17.63 -1.14
N SER A 52 21.50 16.71 -2.07
CA SER A 52 22.72 16.69 -2.87
C SER A 52 22.84 17.95 -3.74
N ASP A 53 21.72 18.38 -4.31
CA ASP A 53 21.60 19.58 -5.15
C ASP A 53 21.44 20.88 -4.31
N LYS A 54 21.49 20.76 -2.98
CA LYS A 54 21.28 21.86 -2.01
C LYS A 54 19.94 22.59 -2.15
N SER A 55 18.94 21.95 -2.77
CA SER A 55 17.59 22.50 -2.90
C SER A 55 16.79 22.38 -1.60
N ILE A 56 17.14 21.44 -0.72
CA ILE A 56 16.58 21.31 0.62
C ILE A 56 17.69 21.11 1.67
N PRO A 57 17.50 21.59 2.91
CA PRO A 57 18.48 21.38 3.98
C PRO A 57 18.47 19.93 4.47
N MET A 58 19.64 19.44 4.90
CA MET A 58 19.83 18.08 5.43
C MET A 58 18.88 17.73 6.60
N SER A 59 18.48 18.74 7.38
CA SER A 59 17.53 18.60 8.48
C SER A 59 16.12 18.12 8.04
N LYS A 60 15.79 18.18 6.75
CA LYS A 60 14.53 17.68 6.20
C LYS A 60 14.51 16.17 5.95
N LEU A 61 15.66 15.51 5.87
CA LEU A 61 15.71 14.05 5.73
C LEU A 61 15.09 13.30 6.92
N PRO A 62 15.44 13.58 8.20
CA PRO A 62 14.82 12.88 9.32
C PRO A 62 13.32 13.16 9.41
N GLU A 63 12.88 14.39 9.14
CA GLU A 63 11.45 14.73 9.09
C GLU A 63 10.71 13.93 8.02
N THR A 64 11.31 13.79 6.83
CA THR A 64 10.75 12.99 5.73
C THR A 64 10.70 11.50 6.09
N ALA A 65 11.77 10.97 6.69
CA ALA A 65 11.83 9.57 7.12
C ALA A 65 10.76 9.24 8.17
N ILE A 66 10.57 10.11 9.17
CA ILE A 66 9.53 9.94 10.20
C ILE A 66 8.14 9.91 9.57
N ARG A 67 7.84 10.85 8.65
CA ARG A 67 6.55 10.89 7.95
C ARG A 67 6.29 9.61 7.14
N LEU A 68 7.31 9.09 6.46
CA LEU A 68 7.21 7.82 5.73
C LEU A 68 6.97 6.63 6.67
N VAL A 69 7.67 6.56 7.80
CA VAL A 69 7.46 5.50 8.79
C VAL A 69 6.04 5.54 9.34
N VAL A 70 5.53 6.72 9.72
CA VAL A 70 4.15 6.87 10.20
C VAL A 70 3.15 6.46 9.13
N LEU A 71 3.33 6.89 7.88
CA LEU A 71 2.46 6.49 6.78
C LEU A 71 2.44 4.97 6.57
N LEU A 72 3.61 4.32 6.63
CA LEU A 72 3.73 2.87 6.52
C LEU A 72 3.03 2.15 7.67
N LEU A 73 3.27 2.59 8.91
CA LEU A 73 2.63 2.00 10.09
C LEU A 73 1.10 2.12 10.01
N LEU A 74 0.57 3.29 9.64
CA LEU A 74 -0.86 3.47 9.47
C LEU A 74 -1.42 2.58 8.37
N THR A 75 -0.71 2.45 7.24
CA THR A 75 -1.20 1.63 6.13
C THR A 75 -1.16 0.14 6.45
N LEU A 76 -0.11 -0.34 7.11
CA LEU A 76 -0.04 -1.71 7.60
C LEU A 76 -1.14 -1.97 8.63
N PHE A 77 -1.35 -1.02 9.56
CA PHE A 77 -2.40 -1.14 10.58
C PHE A 77 -3.79 -1.22 9.97
N PHE A 78 -4.15 -0.37 9.00
CA PHE A 78 -5.52 -0.34 8.48
C PHE A 78 -5.83 -1.41 7.42
N PHE A 79 -4.83 -1.95 6.73
CA PHE A 79 -5.06 -2.78 5.54
C PHE A 79 -4.44 -4.18 5.61
N PHE A 80 -3.49 -4.45 6.51
CA PHE A 80 -2.77 -5.73 6.56
C PHE A 80 -3.00 -6.51 7.87
N HIS A 81 -4.14 -6.28 8.54
CA HIS A 81 -4.57 -7.01 9.74
C HIS A 81 -5.62 -8.09 9.46
#